data_AF-A0A7T1HU60-F1
#
_entry.id   AF-A0A7T1HU60-F1
#
_cell.length_a   1.000
_cell.length_b   1.000
_cell.length_c   1.000
_cell.angle_alpha   90.00
_cell.angle_beta   90.00
_cell.angle_gamma   90.00
#
_symmetry.space_group_name_H-M   'P 1'
#
loop_
_entity.id
_entity.type
_entity.pdbx_description
1 polymer ?
#
loop_
_entity_poly.entity_id
_entity_poly.type
_entity_poly.pdbx_seq_one_letter_code
_entity_poly.pdbx_strand_id
1 'polypeptide(L)' 'MVQDLVEASRAFDATAADPERNCWMAVHQHVHGVLPSEYDIREVPEDLYLAVLACRRAAS' A
#
# COMPACT_ATOMS: atom_id res chain seq x y z
N MET A 1 -9.57 -3.13 8.28
CA MET A 1 -8.20 -2.55 8.28
C MET A 1 -7.34 -3.10 7.16
N VAL A 2 -6.85 -4.36 7.20
CA VAL A 2 -6.00 -4.91 6.11
C VAL A 2 -6.75 -4.99 4.77
N GLN A 3 -8.00 -5.47 4.78
CA GLN A 3 -8.82 -5.54 3.55
C GLN A 3 -9.06 -4.16 2.92
N ASP A 4 -9.38 -3.15 3.74
CA ASP A 4 -9.58 -1.77 3.27
C ASP A 4 -8.30 -1.23 2.60
N LEU A 5 -7.12 -1.57 3.13
CA LEU A 5 -5.84 -1.19 2.53
C LEU A 5 -5.53 -1.97 1.24
N VAL A 6 -5.96 -3.22 1.14
CA VAL A 6 -5.88 -3.98 -0.12
C VAL A 6 -6.74 -3.30 -1.19
N GLU A 7 -7.97 -2.91 -0.87
CA GLU A 7 -8.85 -2.17 -1.78
C GLU A 7 -8.26 -0.81 -2.16
N ALA A 8 -7.76 -0.04 -1.19
CA ALA A 8 -7.09 1.22 -1.44
C ALA A 8 -5.86 1.04 -2.36
N SER A 9 -5.09 -0.04 -2.18
CA SER A 9 -3.93 -0.32 -3.03
C SER A 9 -4.31 -0.59 -4.50
N ARG A 10 -5.51 -1.13 -4.76
CA ARG A 10 -6.00 -1.39 -6.13
C ARG A 10 -6.38 -0.10 -6.85
N ALA A 11 -6.71 0.98 -6.13
CA ALA A 11 -6.99 2.27 -6.73
C ALA A 11 -5.78 2.85 -7.51
N PHE A 12 -4.56 2.40 -7.19
CA PHE A 12 -3.33 2.83 -7.86
C PHE A 12 -2.97 2.00 -9.11
N ASP A 13 -3.72 0.95 -9.43
CA ASP A 13 -3.41 0.04 -10.54
C ASP A 13 -3.52 0.71 -11.91
N ALA A 14 -4.30 1.79 -12.00
CA ALA A 14 -4.40 2.60 -13.22
C ALA A 14 -3.11 3.38 -13.55
N THR A 15 -2.24 3.62 -12.56
CA THR A 15 -1.01 4.41 -12.74
C THR A 15 0.21 3.52 -12.92
N ALA A 16 0.27 2.39 -12.20
CA ALA A 16 1.30 1.37 -12.35
C ALA A 16 0.79 0.04 -11.80
N ALA A 17 1.01 -1.05 -12.54
CA ALA A 17 0.65 -2.41 -12.11
C ALA A 17 1.76 -3.03 -11.23
N ASP A 18 2.12 -2.33 -10.14
CA ASP A 18 3.11 -2.79 -9.16
C ASP A 18 2.44 -2.97 -7.79
N PRO A 19 2.13 -4.22 -7.40
CA PRO A 19 1.50 -4.50 -6.12
C PRO A 19 2.33 -4.06 -4.90
N GLU A 20 3.65 -4.12 -4.97
CA GLU A 20 4.53 -3.75 -3.85
C GLU A 20 4.45 -2.25 -3.61
N ARG A 21 4.70 -1.47 -4.67
CA ARG A 21 4.59 -0.01 -4.64
C ARG A 21 3.21 0.44 -4.21
N ASN A 22 2.16 -0.16 -4.76
CA ASN A 22 0.79 0.27 -4.52
C ASN A 22 0.32 -0.08 -3.10
N CYS A 23 0.73 -1.24 -2.54
CA CYS A 23 0.48 -1.56 -1.13
C CYS A 23 1.23 -0.60 -0.20
N TRP A 24 2.49 -0.30 -0.52
CA TRP A 24 3.27 0.66 0.25
C TRP A 24 2.63 2.05 0.25
N MET A 25 2.16 2.55 -0.90
CA MET A 25 1.46 3.84 -0.99
C MET A 25 0.18 3.89 -0.16
N ALA A 26 -0.63 2.82 -0.19
CA ALA A 26 -1.85 2.73 0.61
C ALA A 26 -1.57 2.79 2.11
N VAL A 27 -0.55 2.04 2.57
CA VAL A 27 -0.12 2.05 3.98
C VAL A 27 0.46 3.41 4.35
N HIS A 28 1.30 4.01 3.51
CA HIS A 28 1.85 5.34 3.75
C HIS A 28 0.75 6.37 3.91
N GLN A 29 -0.22 6.41 2.99
CA GLN A 29 -1.35 7.35 3.08
C GLN A 29 -2.19 7.13 4.33
N HIS A 30 -2.39 5.87 4.73
CA HIS A 30 -3.11 5.54 5.96
C HIS A 30 -2.38 6.03 7.22
N VAL A 31 -1.06 5.85 7.29
CA VAL A 31 -0.23 6.22 8.45
C VAL A 31 -0.01 7.72 8.53
N HIS A 32 0.30 8.36 7.40
CA HIS A 32 0.76 9.75 7.35
C HIS A 32 -0.32 10.73 6.89
N GLY A 33 -1.48 10.26 6.44
CA GLY A 33 -2.58 11.08 5.93
C GLY A 33 -2.32 11.72 4.55
N VAL A 34 -1.15 11.48 3.96
CA VAL A 34 -0.72 12.08 2.68
C VAL A 34 -0.10 11.02 1.77
N LEU A 35 -0.21 11.21 0.46
CA LEU A 35 0.55 10.42 -0.50
C LEU A 35 2.04 10.76 -0.42
N PRO A 36 2.93 9.79 -0.65
CA PRO A 36 4.36 10.05 -0.70
C PRO A 36 4.67 10.98 -1.89
N SER A 37 5.42 12.06 -1.65
CA SER A 37 5.78 13.03 -2.70
C SER A 37 6.93 12.55 -3.60
N GLU A 38 7.76 11.62 -3.10
CA GLU A 38 8.85 10.93 -3.80
C GLU A 38 8.99 9.49 -3.24
N TYR A 39 10.05 8.74 -3.56
CA TYR A 39 10.51 7.60 -2.74
C TYR A 39 10.99 8.08 -1.35
N ASP A 40 10.23 8.97 -0.71
CA ASP A 40 10.43 9.39 0.67
C ASP A 40 10.02 8.21 1.54
N ILE A 41 11.03 7.47 1.99
CA ILE A 41 10.96 6.18 2.70
C ILE A 41 10.39 6.29 4.12
N ARG A 42 9.56 7.31 4.42
CA ARG A 42 9.02 7.51 5.77
C ARG A 42 8.51 6.19 6.31
N GLU A 43 8.93 5.87 7.53
CA GLU A 43 8.69 4.58 8.15
C GLU A 43 7.19 4.27 8.12
N VAL A 44 6.83 3.19 7.45
CA VAL A 44 5.52 2.54 7.57
C VAL A 44 5.70 1.32 8.45
N PRO A 45 4.69 0.92 9.25
CA PRO A 45 4.77 -0.30 10.02
C PRO A 45 4.96 -1.50 9.08
N GLU A 46 6.13 -2.15 9.15
CA GLU A 46 6.52 -3.23 8.24
C GLU A 46 5.53 -4.40 8.29
N ASP A 47 5.10 -4.80 9.48
CA ASP A 47 4.11 -5.88 9.66
C ASP A 47 2.79 -5.58 8.95
N LEU A 48 2.34 -4.33 8.97
CA LEU A 48 1.13 -3.91 8.28
C LEU A 48 1.32 -3.95 6.76
N TYR A 49 2.45 -3.45 6.28
CA TYR A 49 2.80 -3.52 4.86
C TYR A 49 2.84 -4.96 4.35
N LEU A 50 3.56 -5.85 5.05
CA LEU A 50 3.68 -7.26 4.67
C LEU A 50 2.32 -7.98 4.72
N ALA A 51 1.48 -7.69 5.71
CA ALA A 51 0.13 -8.25 5.79
C ALA A 51 -0.75 -7.83 4.62
N VAL A 52 -0.74 -6.54 4.24
CA VAL A 52 -1.48 -6.01 3.09
C VAL A 52 -0.97 -6.62 1.78
N LEU A 53 0.35 -6.67 1.60
CA LEU A 53 0.97 -7.23 0.40
C LEU A 53 0.66 -8.72 0.23
N ALA A 54 0.78 -9.51 1.30
CA ALA A 54 0.45 -10.93 1.29
C ALA A 54 -1.03 -11.15 0.94
N CYS A 55 -1.92 -10.38 1.55
CA CYS A 55 -3.35 -10.51 1.33
C CYS A 55 -3.75 -10.12 -0.10
N ARG A 56 -3.18 -9.04 -0.63
CA ARG A 56 -3.38 -8.64 -2.02
C ARG A 56 -2.92 -9.72 -3.01
N ARG A 57 -1.73 -10.28 -2.81
CA ARG A 57 -1.17 -11.35 -3.66
C ARG A 57 -2.01 -12.61 -3.64
N ALA A 58 -2.60 -12.97 -2.49
CA ALA A 58 -3.49 -14.12 -2.38
C ALA A 58 -4.85 -13.91 -3.08
N ALA A 59 -5.26 -12.66 -3.30
CA ALA A 59 -6.53 -12.29 -3.93
C ALA A 59 -6.36 -11.76 -5.38
N SER A 60 -5.21 -12.02 -6.00
CA SER A 60 -4.87 -11.62 -7.37
C SER A 60 -5.02 -12.78 -8.35
#